data_AF-A0A6L3W303-F1
#
_entry.id   AF-A0A6L3W303-F1
#
_cell.length_a   1.000
_cell.length_b   1.000
_cell.length_c   1.000
_cell.angle_alpha   90.00
_cell.angle_beta   90.00
_cell.angle_gamma   90.00
#
_symmetry.space_group_name_H-M   'P 1'
#
loop_
_entity.id
_entity.type
_entity.pdbx_description
1 polymer ?
#
loop_
_entity_poly.entity_id
_entity_poly.type
_entity_poly.pdbx_seq_one_letter_code
_entity_poly.pdbx_strand_id
1 'polypeptide(L)'
;MRRLLAEAGLDISAGKMSALWTGTPTTIRLDDLDVICSVLECDPAALLTCEPDKVAARRPSKEQAATSEPAGPTVQPRFGRPRSEPPL
;
A
#
# COMPACT_ATOMS: atom_id res chain seq x y z
N MET A 1 -6.94 -11.85 -26.46
CA MET A 1 -7.01 -11.24 -25.12
C MET A 1 -7.31 -9.75 -25.17
N ARG A 2 -6.38 -8.86 -25.58
CA ARG A 2 -6.63 -7.40 -25.61
C ARG A 2 -7.91 -6.97 -26.34
N ARG A 3 -8.19 -7.58 -27.50
CA ARG A 3 -9.42 -7.35 -28.26
C ARG A 3 -10.69 -7.83 -27.54
N LEU A 4 -10.66 -9.04 -26.98
CA LEU A 4 -11.78 -9.62 -26.22
C LEU A 4 -12.16 -8.77 -25.00
N LEU A 5 -11.17 -8.27 -24.27
CA LEU A 5 -11.41 -7.38 -23.13
C LEU A 5 -11.98 -6.03 -23.59
N ALA A 6 -11.48 -5.47 -24.69
CA ALA A 6 -12.01 -4.23 -25.25
C ALA A 6 -13.46 -4.37 -25.74
N GLU A 7 -13.82 -5.52 -26.34
CA GLU A 7 -15.19 -5.86 -26.72
C GLU A 7 -16.13 -5.94 -25.52
N ALA A 8 -15.61 -6.38 -24.36
CA ALA A 8 -16.34 -6.38 -23.09
C ALA A 8 -16.29 -5.04 -22.32
N GLY A 9 -15.77 -3.97 -22.94
CA GLY A 9 -15.74 -2.62 -22.37
C GLY A 9 -14.49 -2.27 -21.56
N LEU A 10 -13.48 -3.15 -21.55
CA LEU A 10 -12.22 -2.95 -20.84
C LEU A 10 -11.05 -2.71 -21.81
N ASP A 11 -10.79 -1.46 -22.14
CA ASP A 11 -9.66 -1.07 -23.00
C ASP A 11 -8.36 -0.94 -22.18
N ILE A 12 -7.47 -1.93 -22.33
CA ILE A 12 -6.21 -2.04 -21.59
C ILE A 12 -5.04 -1.69 -22.49
N SER A 13 -4.22 -0.72 -22.07
CA SER A 13 -2.96 -0.39 -22.73
C SER A 13 -1.98 -1.57 -22.72
N ALA A 14 -1.02 -1.58 -23.65
CA ALA A 14 0.00 -2.64 -23.72
C ALA A 14 0.79 -2.78 -22.40
N GLY A 15 1.11 -1.66 -21.74
CA GLY A 15 1.83 -1.66 -20.46
C GLY A 15 1.01 -2.28 -19.32
N LYS A 16 -0.28 -1.91 -19.19
CA LYS A 16 -1.17 -2.52 -18.19
C LYS A 16 -1.35 -4.02 -18.44
N MET A 17 -1.51 -4.43 -19.71
CA MET A 17 -1.61 -5.85 -20.06
C MET A 17 -0.33 -6.61 -19.71
N SER A 18 0.85 -6.02 -19.96
CA SER A 18 2.11 -6.63 -19.57
C SER A 18 2.26 -6.76 -18.05
N ALA A 19 1.84 -5.76 -17.28
CA ALA A 19 1.86 -5.81 -15.82
C ALA A 19 0.91 -6.88 -15.26
N LEU A 20 -0.29 -7.01 -15.84
CA LEU A 20 -1.24 -8.07 -15.46
C LEU A 20 -0.68 -9.46 -15.73
N TRP A 21 -0.10 -9.69 -16.92
CA TRP A 21 0.43 -11.00 -17.29
C TRP A 21 1.68 -11.41 -16.49
N THR A 22 2.42 -10.42 -16.00
CA THR A 22 3.57 -10.65 -15.12
C THR A 22 3.19 -10.69 -13.63
N GLY A 23 1.91 -10.57 -13.30
CA GLY A 23 1.42 -10.60 -11.91
C GLY A 23 1.87 -9.39 -11.08
N THR A 24 2.25 -8.28 -11.72
CA THR A 24 2.69 -7.05 -11.06
C THR A 24 1.82 -5.83 -11.39
N PRO A 25 0.47 -5.93 -11.44
CA PRO A 25 -0.36 -4.76 -11.63
C PRO A 25 -0.19 -3.81 -10.44
N THR A 26 0.04 -2.52 -10.71
CA THR A 26 0.18 -1.50 -9.65
C THR A 26 -1.14 -1.26 -8.93
N THR A 27 -2.25 -1.25 -9.68
CA THR A 27 -3.63 -1.11 -9.21
C THR A 27 -4.56 -1.80 -10.20
N ILE A 28 -5.66 -2.36 -9.70
CA ILE A 28 -6.76 -2.88 -10.52
C ILE A 28 -8.09 -2.41 -9.90
N ARG A 29 -9.04 -1.99 -10.73
CA ARG A 29 -10.39 -1.64 -10.26
C ARG A 29 -11.23 -2.92 -10.15
N LEU A 30 -12.19 -2.94 -9.22
CA LEU A 30 -13.07 -4.10 -9.04
C LEU A 30 -13.95 -4.32 -10.28
N ASP A 31 -14.48 -3.26 -10.88
CA ASP A 31 -15.26 -3.34 -12.13
C ASP A 31 -14.44 -3.99 -13.28
N ASP A 32 -13.16 -3.61 -13.40
CA ASP A 32 -12.25 -4.18 -14.40
C ASP A 32 -11.97 -5.66 -14.11
N LEU A 33 -11.85 -6.03 -12.83
CA LEU A 33 -11.67 -7.42 -12.40
C LEU A 33 -12.90 -8.26 -12.76
N ASP A 34 -14.12 -7.74 -12.56
CA ASP A 34 -15.36 -8.42 -12.92
C ASP A 34 -15.45 -8.68 -14.44
N VAL A 35 -15.07 -7.70 -15.26
CA VAL A 35 -15.00 -7.88 -16.72
C VAL A 35 -13.98 -8.96 -17.09
N ILE A 36 -12.79 -8.93 -16.49
CA ILE A 36 -11.76 -9.96 -16.73
C ILE A 36 -12.28 -11.35 -16.34
N CYS A 37 -12.89 -11.48 -15.17
CA CYS A 37 -13.50 -12.72 -14.68
C CYS A 37 -14.61 -13.21 -15.62
N SER A 38 -15.45 -12.32 -16.14
CA SER A 38 -16.50 -12.68 -17.09
C SER A 38 -15.97 -13.20 -18.43
N VAL A 39 -14.88 -12.60 -18.94
CA VAL A 39 -14.26 -12.98 -20.22
C VAL A 39 -13.42 -14.26 -20.08
N LEU A 40 -12.84 -14.50 -18.91
CA LEU A 40 -12.03 -15.68 -18.61
C LEU A 40 -12.83 -16.85 -18.03
N GLU A 41 -14.12 -16.65 -17.77
CA GLU A 41 -15.00 -17.63 -17.10
C GLU A 41 -14.40 -18.13 -15.76
N CYS A 42 -13.88 -17.19 -14.96
CA CYS A 42 -13.22 -17.50 -13.68
C CYS A 42 -13.70 -16.60 -12.53
N ASP A 43 -13.35 -16.99 -11.30
CA ASP A 43 -13.59 -16.23 -10.08
C ASP A 43 -12.38 -15.35 -9.73
N PRO A 44 -12.54 -14.16 -9.12
CA PRO A 44 -11.45 -13.38 -8.54
C PRO A 44 -10.42 -14.17 -7.74
N ALA A 45 -10.83 -15.19 -6.99
CA ALA A 45 -9.93 -16.05 -6.21
C ALA A 45 -9.01 -16.91 -7.08
N ALA A 46 -9.36 -17.15 -8.35
CA ALA A 46 -8.50 -17.81 -9.33
C ALA A 46 -7.44 -16.88 -9.94
N LEU A 47 -7.61 -15.55 -9.79
CA LEU A 47 -6.68 -14.54 -10.30
C LEU A 47 -5.81 -13.91 -9.19
N LEU A 48 -6.33 -13.81 -7.97
CA LEU A 48 -5.69 -13.10 -6.85
C LEU A 48 -5.23 -14.07 -5.75
N THR A 49 -3.91 -14.31 -5.69
CA THR A 49 -3.30 -15.10 -4.62
C THR A 49 -2.91 -14.20 -3.44
N CYS A 50 -3.37 -14.54 -2.23
CA CYS A 50 -2.95 -13.84 -1.02
C CYS A 50 -1.49 -14.18 -0.67
N GLU A 51 -0.65 -13.15 -0.55
CA GLU A 51 0.78 -13.30 -0.20
C GLU A 51 1.05 -12.71 1.19
N PRO A 52 0.77 -13.46 2.27
CA PRO A 52 0.81 -12.94 3.64
C PRO A 52 2.20 -12.44 4.05
N ASP A 53 3.26 -13.07 3.56
CA ASP A 53 4.65 -12.66 3.87
C ASP A 53 5.00 -11.29 3.29
N LYS A 54 4.55 -10.99 2.06
CA LYS A 54 4.73 -9.66 1.46
C LYS A 54 3.95 -8.59 2.21
N VAL A 55 2.76 -8.94 2.72
CA VAL A 55 1.96 -8.05 3.57
C VAL A 55 2.65 -7.82 4.92
N ALA A 56 3.20 -8.87 5.54
CA ALA A 56 3.93 -8.77 6.79
C ALA A 56 5.19 -7.90 6.65
N ALA A 57 5.96 -8.07 5.57
CA ALA A 57 7.14 -7.26 5.27
C ALA A 57 6.83 -5.76 5.08
N ARG A 58 5.59 -5.41 4.72
CA ARG A 58 5.14 -4.02 4.56
C ARG A 58 4.76 -3.35 5.88
N ARG A 59 4.52 -4.12 6.94
CA ARG A 59 4.16 -3.54 8.25
C ARG A 59 5.37 -2.78 8.78
N PRO A 60 5.22 -1.50 9.17
CA PRO A 60 6.31 -0.80 9.83
C PRO A 60 6.72 -1.60 11.07
N SER A 61 8.01 -1.85 11.22
CA SER A 61 8.52 -2.44 12.45
C SER A 61 8.08 -1.52 13.57
N LYS A 62 7.30 -2.06 14.52
CA LYS A 62 7.04 -1.35 15.77
C LYS A 62 8.43 -1.16 16.37
N GLU A 63 8.97 0.05 16.28
CA GLU A 63 10.19 0.43 16.98
C GLU A 63 10.04 -0.16 18.37
N GLN A 64 10.90 -1.14 18.67
CA GLN A 64 11.07 -1.59 20.03
C GLN A 64 11.38 -0.30 20.77
N ALA A 65 10.39 0.19 21.54
CA ALA A 65 10.57 1.33 22.40
C ALA A 65 11.88 1.04 23.11
N ALA A 66 12.92 1.81 22.76
CA ALA A 66 14.24 1.58 23.29
C ALA A 66 14.04 1.51 24.79
N THR A 67 14.34 0.35 25.39
CA THR A 67 14.45 0.25 26.83
C THR A 67 15.58 1.21 27.16
N SER A 68 15.19 2.45 27.46
CA SER A 68 16.11 3.53 27.75
C SER A 68 16.67 3.23 29.13
N GLU A 69 17.72 2.42 29.18
CA GLU A 69 18.70 2.59 30.26
C GLU A 69 19.34 3.97 30.04
N PRO A 70 19.24 4.90 31.00
CA PRO A 70 19.80 6.24 30.84
C PRO A 70 21.31 6.17 31.07
N ALA A 71 22.06 5.64 30.10
CA ALA A 71 23.52 5.71 30.10
C ALA A 71 23.99 6.97 29.34
N GLY A 72 23.61 8.14 29.85
CA GLY A 72 24.06 9.41 29.31
C GLY A 72 23.57 10.58 30.17
N PRO A 73 24.33 11.69 30.29
CA PRO A 73 23.90 12.83 31.07
C PRO A 73 22.61 13.40 30.48
N THR A 74 21.50 13.16 31.18
CA THR A 74 20.19 13.73 30.86
C THR A 74 20.27 15.24 30.91
N VAL A 75 20.18 15.88 29.74
CA VAL A 75 20.05 17.34 29.63
C VAL A 75 18.65 17.72 30.10
N GLN A 76 18.53 18.16 31.36
CA GLN A 76 17.27 18.71 31.85
C GLN A 76 17.04 20.10 31.25
N PRO A 77 15.92 20.34 30.56
CA PRO A 77 15.57 21.68 30.11
C PRO A 77 15.28 22.55 31.35
N ARG A 78 16.07 23.61 31.53
CA ARG A 78 15.79 24.62 32.54
C ARG A 78 14.66 25.50 32.04
N PHE A 79 13.44 25.21 32.48
CA PHE A 79 12.31 26.12 32.31
C PHE A 79 12.55 27.34 33.21
N GLY A 80 13.27 28.33 32.68
CA GLY A 80 13.33 29.67 33.26
C GLY A 80 11.94 30.32 33.27
N ARG A 81 11.78 31.35 34.11
CA ARG A 81 10.51 32.07 34.33
C ARG A 81 9.76 32.33 33.00
N PRO A 82 8.45 32.09 32.93
CA PRO A 82 7.69 32.31 31.69
C PRO A 82 7.83 33.76 31.25
N ARG A 83 8.13 33.96 29.95
CA ARG A 83 7.99 35.29 29.33
C ARG A 83 6.53 35.71 29.43
N SER A 84 6.33 36.98 29.79
CA SER A 84 5.02 37.65 29.85
C SER A 84 4.27 37.56 28.51
N GLU A 85 2.94 37.53 28.61
CA GLU A 85 1.97 37.38 27.51
C GLU A 85 2.24 38.27 26.28
N PRO A 86 1.84 37.83 25.07
CA PRO A 86 1.97 38.64 23.86
C PRO A 86 0.97 39.81 23.88
N PRO A 87 1.31 40.98 23.30
CA PRO A 87 0.41 42.13 23.29
C PRO A 87 -0.79 41.91 22.36
N LEU A 88 -1.94 42.51 22.74
CA LEU A 88 -3.21 42.53 22.00
C LEU A 88 -3.13 43.35 20.70
#